data_AF-T2IJ41-F1
#
_entry.id   AF-T2IJ41-F1
#
_cell.length_a   1.000
_cell.length_b   1.000
_cell.length_c   1.000
_cell.angle_alpha   90.00
_cell.angle_beta   90.00
_cell.angle_gamma   90.00
#
_symmetry.space_group_name_H-M   'P 1'
#
loop_
_entity.id
_entity.type
_entity.pdbx_description
1 polymer ?
#
loop_
_entity_poly.entity_id
_entity_poly.type
_entity_poly.pdbx_seq_one_letter_code
_entity_poly.pdbx_strand_id
1 'polypeptide(L)'
;MESLVDLMIHTDSQERSLILEALSQISTRTLKPMNHALTLSLQDKNPQVRKNAIRDLTRIHDLMSQIYQLLCHSIEDSDREVQETAKWAINQLNTQIPPRLDMVTGENPPEVTVEEPYSDFME
;
A
#
# COMPACT_ATOMS: atom_id res chain seq x y z
N MET A 1 5.43 14.89 28.01
CA MET A 1 6.23 14.95 26.77
C MET A 1 5.22 15.04 25.66
N GLU A 2 5.08 16.21 25.06
CA GLU A 2 4.15 16.50 23.97
C GLU A 2 4.74 15.98 22.66
N SER A 3 3.92 15.46 21.75
CA SER A 3 4.42 14.93 20.48
C SER A 3 4.74 16.05 19.48
N LEU A 4 5.56 15.76 18.47
CA LEU A 4 5.80 16.70 17.36
C LEU A 4 4.50 17.12 16.66
N VAL A 5 3.51 16.22 16.62
CA VAL A 5 2.21 16.48 15.99
C VAL A 5 1.39 17.48 16.82
N ASP A 6 1.41 17.34 18.14
CA ASP A 6 0.68 18.24 19.04
C ASP A 6 1.22 19.68 18.96
N LEU A 7 2.56 19.82 18.81
CA LEU A 7 3.21 21.12 18.64
C LEU A 7 2.74 21.88 17.39
N MET A 8 2.25 21.19 16.36
CA MET A 8 1.75 21.85 15.13
C MET A 8 0.54 22.76 15.38
N ILE A 9 -0.21 22.53 16.48
CA ILE A 9 -1.43 23.28 16.81
C ILE A 9 -1.10 24.69 17.30
N HIS A 10 0.08 24.86 17.91
CA HIS A 10 0.44 26.07 18.65
C HIS A 10 1.63 26.85 18.08
N THR A 11 2.08 26.48 16.88
CA THR A 11 3.30 27.02 16.23
C THR A 11 2.98 27.85 15.00
N ASP A 12 3.93 28.70 14.60
CA ASP A 12 3.80 29.51 13.38
C ASP A 12 4.03 28.70 12.09
N SER A 13 3.86 29.32 10.92
CA SER A 13 4.00 28.62 9.63
C SER A 13 5.41 28.09 9.36
N GLN A 14 6.45 28.79 9.84
CA GLN A 14 7.83 28.37 9.66
C GLN A 14 8.14 27.18 10.55
N GLU A 15 7.74 27.24 11.82
CA GLU A 15 7.85 26.15 12.78
C GLU A 15 7.06 24.92 12.32
N ARG A 16 5.80 25.07 11.85
CA ARG A 16 5.03 23.96 11.28
C ARG A 16 5.72 23.30 10.09
N SER A 17 6.38 24.09 9.24
CA SER A 17 7.13 23.57 8.09
C SER A 17 8.34 22.75 8.55
N LEU A 18 9.07 23.22 9.56
CA LEU A 18 10.20 22.49 10.16
C LEU A 18 9.75 21.20 10.85
N ILE A 19 8.61 21.22 11.53
CA ILE A 19 8.01 20.02 12.14
C ILE A 19 7.66 19.00 11.05
N LEU A 20 7.00 19.42 9.97
CA LEU A 20 6.68 18.55 8.84
C LEU A 20 7.94 17.97 8.18
N GLU A 21 8.99 18.77 8.03
CA GLU A 21 10.27 18.29 7.51
C GLU A 21 10.88 17.22 8.43
N ALA A 22 10.91 17.46 9.74
CA ALA A 22 11.40 16.50 10.72
C ALA A 22 10.61 15.18 10.67
N LEU A 23 9.28 15.25 10.60
CA LEU A 23 8.41 14.08 10.48
C LEU A 23 8.68 13.30 9.18
N SER A 24 8.82 13.99 8.05
CA SER A 24 9.16 13.37 6.76
C SER A 24 10.53 12.67 6.80
N GLN A 25 11.50 13.31 7.43
CA GLN A 25 12.84 12.77 7.63
C GLN A 25 12.86 11.53 8.54
N ILE A 26 12.04 11.51 9.59
CA ILE A 26 11.85 10.35 10.46
C ILE A 26 11.19 9.22 9.67
N SER A 27 10.06 9.49 9.02
CA SER A 27 9.34 8.50 8.22
C SER A 27 10.20 7.89 7.12
N THR A 28 10.99 8.69 6.41
CA THR A 28 11.89 8.18 5.35
C THR A 28 12.92 7.18 5.90
N ARG A 29 13.41 7.40 7.13
CA ARG A 29 14.39 6.52 7.79
C ARG A 29 13.74 5.26 8.35
N THR A 30 12.45 5.27 8.68
CA THR A 30 11.72 4.12 9.25
C THR A 30 11.06 3.24 8.18
N LEU A 31 10.56 3.83 7.08
CA LEU A 31 9.82 3.11 6.05
C LEU A 31 10.67 2.06 5.31
N LYS A 32 11.95 2.37 5.02
CA LYS A 32 12.86 1.42 4.33
C LYS A 32 13.10 0.14 5.15
N PRO A 33 13.55 0.22 6.42
CA PRO A 33 13.66 -0.96 7.29
C PRO A 33 12.33 -1.70 7.48
N MET A 34 11.22 -0.97 7.64
CA MET A 34 9.90 -1.58 7.78
C MET A 34 9.52 -2.42 6.56
N ASN A 35 9.72 -1.88 5.35
CA ASN A 35 9.46 -2.62 4.11
C ASN A 35 10.33 -3.88 3.99
N HIS A 36 11.61 -3.79 4.38
CA HIS A 36 12.50 -4.94 4.42
C HIS A 36 12.01 -6.01 5.42
N ALA A 37 11.62 -5.62 6.63
CA ALA A 37 11.09 -6.52 7.64
C ALA A 37 9.81 -7.23 7.19
N LEU A 38 8.89 -6.52 6.52
CA LEU A 38 7.67 -7.12 5.96
C LEU A 38 7.99 -8.12 4.84
N THR A 39 8.94 -7.79 3.97
CA THR A 39 9.41 -8.68 2.90
C THR A 39 9.99 -9.98 3.47
N LEU A 40 10.82 -9.89 4.50
CA LEU A 40 11.35 -11.07 5.21
C LEU A 40 10.23 -11.87 5.88
N SER A 41 9.30 -11.18 6.53
CA SER A 41 8.18 -11.82 7.25
C SER A 41 7.23 -12.58 6.32
N LEU A 42 7.09 -12.16 5.07
CA LEU A 42 6.34 -12.90 4.04
C LEU A 42 7.01 -14.23 3.64
N GLN A 43 8.32 -14.34 3.81
CA GLN A 43 9.11 -15.53 3.49
C GLN A 43 9.39 -16.41 4.72
N ASP A 44 8.86 -16.03 5.88
CA ASP A 44 9.11 -16.73 7.13
C ASP A 44 8.58 -18.17 7.10
N LYS A 45 9.30 -19.11 7.73
CA LYS A 45 8.91 -20.52 7.78
C LYS A 45 7.62 -20.73 8.56
N ASN A 46 7.38 -19.92 9.59
CA ASN A 46 6.20 -19.98 10.43
C ASN A 46 4.98 -19.35 9.71
N PRO A 47 3.91 -20.13 9.45
CA PRO A 47 2.71 -19.61 8.79
C PRO A 47 2.05 -18.43 9.52
N GLN A 48 2.17 -18.35 10.85
CA GLN A 48 1.58 -17.26 11.61
C GLN A 48 2.31 -15.92 11.38
N VAL A 49 3.63 -15.95 11.19
CA VAL A 49 4.42 -14.75 10.88
C VAL A 49 4.02 -14.22 9.50
N ARG A 50 3.87 -15.11 8.50
CA ARG A 50 3.38 -14.72 7.17
C ARG A 50 1.97 -14.12 7.21
N LYS A 51 1.04 -14.73 7.98
CA LYS A 51 -0.31 -14.19 8.17
C LYS A 51 -0.29 -12.80 8.82
N ASN A 52 0.60 -12.56 9.76
CA ASN A 52 0.76 -11.24 10.37
C ASN A 52 1.27 -10.22 9.36
N ALA A 53 2.30 -10.56 8.57
CA ALA A 53 2.82 -9.70 7.52
C ALA A 53 1.74 -9.27 6.51
N ILE A 54 0.88 -10.20 6.08
CA ILE A 54 -0.24 -9.90 5.17
C ILE A 54 -1.24 -8.93 5.83
N ARG A 55 -1.59 -9.14 7.11
CA ARG A 55 -2.48 -8.22 7.84
C ARG A 55 -1.87 -6.83 7.98
N ASP A 56 -0.58 -6.74 8.25
CA ASP A 56 0.12 -5.46 8.40
C ASP A 56 0.22 -4.72 7.07
N LEU A 57 0.49 -5.42 5.96
CA LEU A 57 0.43 -4.84 4.61
C LEU A 57 -0.97 -4.33 4.27
N THR A 58 -2.02 -5.02 4.69
CA THR A 58 -3.41 -4.56 4.50
C THR A 58 -3.66 -3.25 5.26
N ARG A 59 -3.20 -3.14 6.52
CA ARG A 59 -3.30 -1.89 7.29
C ARG A 59 -2.54 -0.74 6.64
N ILE A 60 -1.36 -1.01 6.10
CA ILE A 60 -0.57 0.00 5.37
C ILE A 60 -1.32 0.47 4.11
N HIS A 61 -1.97 -0.45 3.38
CA HIS A 61 -2.82 -0.11 2.25
C HIS A 61 -3.99 0.80 2.66
N ASP A 62 -4.64 0.52 3.78
CA ASP A 62 -5.75 1.34 4.29
C ASP A 62 -5.28 2.75 4.70
N LEU A 63 -4.09 2.86 5.27
CA LEU A 63 -3.45 4.17 5.56
C LEU A 63 -3.13 4.92 4.26
N MET A 64 -2.57 4.24 3.26
CA MET A 64 -2.27 4.84 1.96
C MET A 64 -3.54 5.33 1.26
N SER A 65 -4.63 4.60 1.38
CA SER A 65 -5.94 4.99 0.84
C SER A 65 -6.45 6.31 1.45
N GLN A 66 -6.27 6.49 2.76
CA GLN A 66 -6.62 7.75 3.44
C GLN A 66 -5.73 8.91 2.99
N ILE A 67 -4.42 8.69 2.84
CA ILE A 67 -3.48 9.69 2.31
C ILE A 67 -3.88 10.11 0.90
N TYR A 68 -4.25 9.14 0.06
CA TYR A 68 -4.72 9.42 -1.30
C TYR A 68 -5.97 10.31 -1.29
N GLN A 69 -6.94 10.02 -0.41
CA GLN A 69 -8.13 10.88 -0.26
C GLN A 69 -7.77 12.30 0.16
N LEU A 70 -6.81 12.49 1.08
CA LEU A 70 -6.35 13.82 1.47
C LEU A 70 -5.75 14.57 0.29
N LEU A 71 -4.92 13.91 -0.53
CA LEU A 71 -4.35 14.51 -1.74
C LEU A 71 -5.44 14.87 -2.76
N CYS A 72 -6.50 14.06 -2.88
CA CYS A 72 -7.63 14.40 -3.76
C CYS A 72 -8.31 15.70 -3.34
N HIS A 73 -8.48 15.94 -2.03
CA HIS A 73 -9.02 17.22 -1.55
C HIS A 73 -8.08 18.38 -1.89
N SER A 74 -6.76 18.19 -1.83
CA SER A 74 -5.78 19.22 -2.18
C SER A 74 -5.76 19.60 -3.67
N ILE A 75 -6.39 18.81 -4.56
CA ILE A 75 -6.59 19.21 -5.97
C ILE A 75 -7.57 20.38 -6.09
N GLU A 76 -8.46 20.55 -5.13
CA GLU A 76 -9.47 21.61 -5.09
C GLU A 76 -9.01 22.82 -4.26
N ASP A 77 -7.73 22.86 -3.84
CA ASP A 77 -7.19 23.96 -3.05
C ASP A 77 -7.31 25.30 -3.79
N SER A 78 -7.51 26.39 -3.04
CA SER A 78 -7.58 27.74 -3.63
C SER A 78 -6.26 28.19 -4.27
N ASP A 79 -5.13 27.67 -3.80
CA ASP A 79 -3.80 27.97 -4.32
C ASP A 79 -3.43 27.02 -5.46
N ARG A 80 -3.12 27.61 -6.62
CA ARG A 80 -2.76 26.85 -7.82
C ARG A 80 -1.50 25.99 -7.65
N GLU A 81 -0.50 26.47 -6.92
CA GLU A 81 0.74 25.72 -6.69
C GLU A 81 0.47 24.48 -5.83
N VAL A 82 -0.43 24.58 -4.86
CA VAL A 82 -0.90 23.44 -4.06
C VAL A 82 -1.64 22.43 -4.94
N GLN A 83 -2.54 22.88 -5.83
CA GLN A 83 -3.24 21.99 -6.76
C GLN A 83 -2.26 21.23 -7.68
N GLU A 84 -1.27 21.94 -8.24
CA GLU A 84 -0.27 21.34 -9.14
C GLU A 84 0.61 20.33 -8.39
N THR A 85 1.00 20.65 -7.15
CA THR A 85 1.74 19.74 -6.26
C THR A 85 0.93 18.49 -5.91
N ALA A 86 -0.37 18.63 -5.61
CA ALA A 86 -1.25 17.52 -5.32
C ALA A 86 -1.42 16.57 -6.52
N LYS A 87 -1.63 17.14 -7.73
CA LYS A 87 -1.70 16.37 -8.99
C LYS A 87 -0.40 15.62 -9.26
N TRP A 88 0.75 16.26 -9.03
CA TRP A 88 2.05 15.61 -9.17
C TRP A 88 2.19 14.42 -8.20
N ALA A 89 1.85 14.62 -6.92
CA ALA A 89 1.95 13.58 -5.90
C ALA A 89 1.05 12.38 -6.21
N ILE A 90 -0.20 12.61 -6.64
CA ILE A 90 -1.12 11.53 -7.04
C ILE A 90 -0.58 10.73 -8.23
N ASN A 91 0.01 11.40 -9.22
CA ASN A 91 0.63 10.71 -10.36
C ASN A 91 1.81 9.83 -9.90
N GLN A 92 2.64 10.32 -8.99
CA GLN A 92 3.72 9.51 -8.40
C GLN A 92 3.18 8.27 -7.68
N LEU A 93 2.08 8.38 -6.92
CA LEU A 93 1.48 7.22 -6.24
C LEU A 93 0.91 6.20 -7.23
N ASN A 94 0.27 6.65 -8.31
CA ASN A 94 -0.32 5.76 -9.31
C ASN A 94 0.72 5.02 -10.15
N THR A 95 1.87 5.63 -10.44
CA THR A 95 2.95 4.99 -11.23
C THR A 95 3.70 3.91 -10.47
N GLN A 96 3.62 3.90 -9.14
CA GLN A 96 4.29 2.91 -8.27
C GLN A 96 3.41 1.69 -7.95
N ILE A 97 2.11 1.75 -8.28
CA ILE A 97 1.21 0.60 -8.17
C ILE A 97 1.26 -0.14 -9.51
N PRO A 98 1.82 -1.37 -9.58
CA PRO A 98 1.72 -2.15 -10.80
C PRO A 98 0.24 -2.34 -11.17
N PRO A 99 -0.13 -2.26 -12.47
CA PRO A 99 -1.50 -2.50 -12.90
C PRO A 99 -1.97 -3.84 -12.31
N ARG A 100 -3.12 -3.81 -11.64
CA ARG A 100 -3.65 -4.91 -10.82
C ARG A 100 -3.50 -6.26 -11.53
N LEU A 101 -3.06 -7.24 -10.74
CA LEU A 101 -3.14 -8.65 -11.04
C LEU A 101 -4.64 -9.05 -11.07
N ASP A 102 -5.22 -9.18 -12.25
CA ASP A 102 -6.55 -9.78 -12.49
C ASP A 102 -6.53 -11.30 -12.21
N MET A 103 -6.03 -11.73 -11.05
CA MET A 103 -5.88 -13.15 -10.70
C MET A 103 -6.36 -13.43 -9.28
N VAL A 104 -7.59 -13.04 -8.96
CA VAL A 104 -8.37 -13.71 -7.90
C VAL A 104 -9.84 -13.76 -8.31
N THR A 105 -10.14 -14.42 -9.43
CA THR A 105 -11.41 -15.15 -9.54
C THR A 105 -11.03 -16.63 -9.62
N GLY A 106 -11.19 -17.31 -8.48
CA GLY A 106 -10.99 -18.74 -8.37
C GLY A 106 -12.14 -19.49 -9.02
N GLU A 107 -12.17 -19.51 -10.35
CA GLU A 107 -12.90 -20.53 -11.08
C GLU A 107 -11.89 -21.60 -11.49
N ASN A 108 -11.92 -22.73 -10.77
CA ASN A 108 -11.24 -23.94 -11.21
C ASN A 108 -11.71 -24.27 -12.64
N PRO A 109 -10.81 -24.47 -13.62
CA PRO A 109 -11.24 -25.03 -14.90
C PRO A 109 -11.85 -26.42 -14.64
N PRO A 110 -12.91 -26.81 -15.37
CA PRO A 110 -13.54 -28.09 -15.16
C PRO A 110 -12.49 -29.18 -15.35
N GLU A 111 -12.43 -30.07 -14.37
CA GLU A 111 -11.62 -31.28 -14.38
C GLU A 111 -11.92 -32.03 -15.68
N VAL A 112 -10.96 -32.00 -16.62
CA VAL A 112 -11.07 -32.75 -17.86
C VAL A 112 -10.96 -34.22 -17.45
N THR A 113 -12.11 -34.87 -17.29
CA THR A 113 -12.19 -36.33 -17.20
C THR A 113 -11.58 -36.87 -18.48
N VAL A 114 -10.37 -37.40 -18.36
CA VAL A 114 -9.74 -38.20 -19.40
C VAL A 114 -10.59 -39.46 -19.50
N GLU A 115 -11.53 -39.50 -20.44
CA GLU A 115 -12.15 -40.76 -20.83
C GLU A 115 -11.07 -41.60 -21.51
N GLU A 116 -10.66 -42.66 -20.82
CA GLU A 116 -9.81 -43.71 -21.37
C GLU A 116 -10.53 -44.38 -22.55
N PRO A 117 -9.81 -44.72 -23.63
CA PRO A 117 -10.41 -45.36 -24.80
C PRO A 117 -10.71 -46.82 -24.46
N TYR A 118 -11.98 -47.19 -24.36
CA TYR A 118 -12.38 -48.60 -24.31
C TYR A 118 -12.08 -49.24 -25.67
N SER A 119 -10.96 -49.95 -25.76
CA SER A 119 -10.75 -50.98 -26.75
C SER A 119 -11.39 -52.29 -26.27
N ASP A 120 -12.47 -52.65 -26.97
CA ASP A 120 -12.64 -53.94 -27.65
C ASP A 120 -12.95 -55.25 -26.85
N PHE A 121 -13.97 -55.94 -27.38
CA PHE A 121 -14.31 -57.38 -27.34
C PHE A 121 -15.03 -58.03 -26.14
N MET A 122 -16.32 -58.34 -26.35
CA MET A 122 -17.06 -59.62 -26.12
C MET A 122 -18.56 -59.26 -26.25
N GLU A 123 -19.41 -59.80 -27.13
CA GLU A 123 -19.52 -61.04 -27.91
C GLU A 123 -20.10 -60.76 -29.31
#